data_AF-A0A6I7NW16-F1
#
_entry.id   AF-A0A6I7NW16-F1
#
_cell.length_a   1.000
_cell.length_b   1.000
_cell.length_c   1.000
_cell.angle_alpha   90.00
_cell.angle_beta   90.00
_cell.angle_gamma   90.00
#
_symmetry.space_group_name_H-M   'P 1'
#
loop_
_entity.id
_entity.type
_entity.pdbx_description
1 polymer ?
#
loop_
_entity_poly.entity_id
_entity_poly.type
_entity_poly.pdbx_seq_one_letter_code
_entity_poly.pdbx_strand_id
1 'polypeptide(L)' 'MQLAAQLFEKGIFSAGQAADMAGISKREFIENVGKYGVSVFGETLEDIE' A
#
# COMPACT_ATOMS: atom_id res chain seq x y z
N MET A 1 3.61 -9.45 4.52
CA MET A 1 3.59 -8.26 3.64
C MET A 1 2.81 -8.43 2.34
N GLN A 2 3.07 -9.46 1.53
CA GLN A 2 2.48 -9.56 0.18
C GLN A 2 0.94 -9.45 0.13
N LEU A 3 0.23 -10.13 1.05
CA LEU A 3 -1.23 -10.00 1.17
C LEU A 3 -1.69 -8.59 1.56
N ALA A 4 -1.04 -7.98 2.56
CA ALA A 4 -1.38 -6.63 3.02
C ALA A 4 -1.15 -5.57 1.91
N ALA A 5 -0.11 -5.75 1.10
CA ALA A 5 0.14 -4.90 -0.08
C ALA A 5 -0.98 -5.03 -1.12
N GLN A 6 -1.43 -6.25 -1.45
CA GLN A 6 -2.53 -6.47 -2.40
C GLN A 6 -3.88 -5.93 -1.91
N LEU A 7 -4.15 -6.02 -0.61
CA LEU A 7 -5.37 -5.46 -0.04
C LEU A 7 -5.34 -3.93 -0.02
N PHE A 8 -4.17 -3.34 0.19
CA PHE A 8 -3.95 -1.89 0.06
C PHE A 8 -4.13 -1.42 -1.39
N GLU A 9 -3.51 -2.10 -2.35
CA GLU A 9 -3.62 -1.80 -3.79
C GLU A 9 -5.08 -1.82 -4.27
N LYS A 10 -5.89 -2.76 -3.79
CA LYS A 10 -7.31 -2.86 -4.12
C LYS A 10 -8.20 -1.86 -3.39
N GLY A 11 -7.62 -0.98 -2.56
CA GLY A 11 -8.36 -0.04 -1.72
C GLY A 11 -9.21 -0.71 -0.63
N ILE A 12 -9.05 -2.01 -0.39
CA ILE A 12 -9.78 -2.75 0.65
C ILE A 12 -9.29 -2.31 2.01
N PHE A 13 -7.97 -2.16 2.17
CA PHE A 13 -7.33 -1.65 3.38
C PHE A 13 -6.68 -0.29 3.11
N SER A 14 -6.82 0.63 4.07
CA SER A 14 -5.94 1.80 4.13
C SER A 14 -4.50 1.38 4.48
N ALA A 15 -3.54 2.26 4.23
CA ALA A 15 -2.14 2.01 4.61
C ALA A 15 -1.96 1.71 6.11
N GLY A 16 -2.81 2.26 6.98
CA GLY A 16 -2.81 1.95 8.41
C GLY A 16 -3.28 0.52 8.70
N GLN A 17 -4.43 0.14 8.16
CA GLN A 17 -4.99 -1.22 8.34
C GLN A 17 -4.08 -2.30 7.74
N ALA A 18 -3.45 -2.01 6.59
CA ALA A 18 -2.49 -2.91 5.98
C ALA A 18 -1.20 -3.04 6.80
N ALA A 19 -0.74 -1.95 7.43
CA ALA A 19 0.39 -1.99 8.36
C ALA A 19 0.07 -2.79 9.62
N ASP A 20 -1.12 -2.59 10.21
CA ASP A 20 -1.59 -3.35 11.38
C ASP A 20 -1.67 -4.85 11.08
N MET A 21 -2.21 -5.24 9.91
CA MET A 21 -2.22 -6.63 9.45
C MET A 21 -0.81 -7.20 9.27
N ALA A 22 0.13 -6.37 8.80
CA ALA A 22 1.51 -6.77 8.59
C ALA A 22 2.36 -6.77 9.88
N GLY A 23 1.81 -6.29 11.00
CA GLY A 23 2.52 -6.22 12.29
C GLY A 23 3.65 -5.19 12.31
N ILE A 24 3.56 -4.14 11.49
CA ILE A 24 4.58 -3.09 11.34
C ILE A 24 3.97 -1.71 11.47
N SER A 25 4.80 -0.68 11.61
CA SER A 25 4.30 0.70 11.64
C SER A 25 3.76 1.13 10.26
N LYS A 26 2.78 2.06 10.25
CA LYS A 26 2.28 2.68 9.00
C LYS A 26 3.40 3.26 8.12
N ARG A 27 4.42 3.86 8.75
CA ARG A 27 5.59 4.42 8.04
C ARG A 27 6.36 3.32 7.33
N GLU A 28 6.71 2.26 8.06
CA GLU A 28 7.45 1.12 7.54
C GLU A 28 6.68 0.40 6.42
N PHE A 29 5.36 0.33 6.52
CA PHE A 29 4.51 -0.18 5.45
C PHE A 29 4.68 0.65 4.17
N ILE A 30 4.51 1.98 4.26
CA ILE A 30 4.63 2.88 3.09
C ILE A 30 6.03 2.79 2.45
N GLU A 31 7.08 2.73 3.25
CA GLU A 31 8.47 2.62 2.76
C GLU A 31 8.74 1.28 2.04
N ASN A 32 8.04 0.21 2.42
CA ASN A 32 8.31 -1.12 1.92
C ASN A 32 7.30 -1.63 0.88
N VAL A 33 6.09 -1.08 0.82
CA VAL A 33 5.00 -1.61 -0.03
C VAL A 33 5.34 -1.55 -1.52
N GLY A 34 6.10 -0.55 -1.96
CA GLY A 34 6.61 -0.44 -3.33
C GLY A 34 7.47 -1.62 -3.77
N LYS A 35 8.16 -2.30 -2.83
CA LYS A 35 8.94 -3.52 -3.12
C LYS A 35 8.06 -4.71 -3.52
N TYR A 36 6.76 -4.62 -3.27
CA TYR A 36 5.75 -5.63 -3.61
C TYR A 36 4.96 -5.25 -4.87
N GLY A 37 5.40 -4.25 -5.64
CA GLY A 37 4.78 -3.85 -6.90
C GLY A 37 3.57 -2.92 -6.74
N VAL A 38 3.31 -2.41 -5.54
CA VAL A 38 2.16 -1.55 -5.26
C VAL A 38 2.61 -0.09 -5.17
N SER A 39 1.99 0.78 -5.97
CA SER A 39 2.20 2.21 -5.85
C SER A 39 1.54 2.76 -4.58
N VAL A 40 2.25 3.62 -3.86
CA VAL A 40 1.68 4.37 -2.72
C VAL A 40 0.81 5.54 -3.23
N PHE A 41 1.11 6.02 -4.43
CA PHE A 41 0.36 7.05 -5.11
C PHE A 41 -0.70 6.36 -5.95
N GLY A 42 -1.97 6.67 -5.68
CA GLY A 42 -3.10 6.21 -6.49
C GLY A 42 -3.19 6.93 -7.84
N GLU A 43 -2.12 7.59 -8.28
CA GLU A 43 -2.05 8.26 -9.57
C GLU A 43 -2.17 7.21 -10.66
N THR A 44 -3.35 7.18 -11.25
CA THR A 44 -3.56 6.60 -12.56
C THR A 44 -2.86 7.47 -13.60
N LEU A 45 -2.53 6.91 -14.76
CA LEU A 45 -2.00 7.73 -15.86
C LEU A 45 -2.97 8.86 -16.25
N GLU A 46 -4.26 8.68 -15.98
CA GLU A 46 -5.31 9.69 -16.17
C GLU A 46 -5.20 10.88 -15.19
N ASP A 47 -4.56 10.73 -14.01
CA ASP A 47 -4.41 11.82 -13.04
C ASP A 47 -3.30 12.83 -13.41
N ILE A 48 -2.48 12.50 -14.43
CA ILE A 48 -1.32 13.30 -14.89
C ILE A 48 -1.69 14.22 -16.08
N GLU A 49 -2.91 14.10 -16.64
CA GLU A 49 -3.44 14.96 -17.72
C GLU A 49 -4.02 16.30 -17.22
#